data_AF-R5GND0-F1
#
_entry.id   AF-R5GND0-F1
#
_cell.length_a   1.000
_cell.length_b   1.000
_cell.length_c   1.000
_cell.angle_alpha   90.00
_cell.angle_beta   90.00
_cell.angle_gamma   90.00
#
_symmetry.space_group_name_H-M   'P 1'
#
loop_
_entity.id
_entity.type
_entity.pdbx_description
1 polymer ?
#
loop_
_entity_poly.entity_id
_entity_poly.type
_entity_poly.pdbx_seq_one_letter_code
_entity_poly.pdbx_strand_id
1 'polypeptide(L)'
;MTKTRNRLISVGTGLLLFIAAVLFIIPQKTAGAETWIESAAEFAAGDGTQGAPYQISSAGELANLAKMVSGGETYESTYFELTADIDLGGKEWTPIGTKDSQFAGKFSGNGKTIRNLTVGGGDNSGLFAYSSGEIKDVYLEKIDITTTMNAGGVCAFNSGTIEGCGVLSGTIICSNPNGGQLGGICKENSGTISRCFSNASVKGATSAGIVYINRGNGVVQDCYNTGRSRVPPLQAE
;
A
#
# COMPACT_ATOMS: atom_id res chain seq x y z
N MET A 1 -67.58 -69.86 -29.10
CA MET A 1 -66.15 -69.90 -28.76
C MET A 1 -65.43 -68.86 -29.61
N THR A 2 -65.34 -67.66 -29.08
CA THR A 2 -64.84 -66.44 -29.72
C THR A 2 -63.40 -66.19 -29.25
N LYS A 3 -62.50 -65.97 -30.22
CA LYS A 3 -61.05 -65.94 -30.08
C LYS A 3 -60.59 -64.57 -29.52
N THR A 4 -60.20 -64.52 -28.25
CA THR A 4 -59.83 -63.28 -27.55
C THR A 4 -58.35 -62.94 -27.71
N ARG A 5 -58.09 -61.94 -28.56
CA ARG A 5 -57.09 -60.86 -28.53
C ARG A 5 -55.88 -61.00 -27.57
N ASN A 6 -54.70 -61.27 -28.14
CA ASN A 6 -53.40 -60.94 -27.51
C ASN A 6 -53.08 -59.46 -27.75
N ARG A 7 -52.82 -58.71 -26.67
CA ARG A 7 -52.34 -57.32 -26.71
C ARG A 7 -50.82 -57.32 -26.89
N LEU A 8 -50.31 -56.77 -28.00
CA LEU A 8 -48.92 -56.39 -28.13
C LEU A 8 -48.68 -55.11 -27.32
N ILE A 9 -47.72 -55.16 -26.40
CA ILE A 9 -47.19 -54.02 -25.65
C ILE A 9 -46.26 -53.27 -26.62
N SER A 10 -46.66 -52.08 -27.08
CA SER A 10 -45.77 -51.23 -27.88
C SER A 10 -44.74 -50.58 -26.97
N VAL A 11 -43.46 -50.86 -27.25
CA VAL A 11 -42.29 -50.27 -26.60
C VAL A 11 -42.28 -48.76 -26.90
N GLY A 12 -42.66 -47.95 -25.91
CA GLY A 12 -42.46 -46.50 -25.95
C GLY A 12 -41.00 -46.20 -25.69
N THR A 13 -40.28 -45.78 -26.73
CA THR A 13 -38.91 -45.28 -26.67
C THR A 13 -38.84 -44.06 -25.76
N GLY A 14 -38.28 -44.22 -24.56
CA GLY A 14 -37.96 -43.12 -23.66
C GLY A 14 -36.89 -42.23 -24.26
N LEU A 15 -37.28 -41.02 -24.65
CA LEU A 15 -36.38 -39.95 -25.08
C LEU A 15 -35.63 -39.43 -23.83
N LEU A 16 -34.44 -39.98 -23.58
CA LEU A 16 -33.48 -39.42 -22.63
C LEU A 16 -32.93 -38.11 -23.21
N LEU A 17 -33.41 -36.98 -22.68
CA LEU A 17 -32.76 -35.67 -22.85
C LEU A 17 -31.42 -35.69 -22.11
N PHE A 18 -30.34 -36.06 -22.79
CA PHE A 18 -29.00 -35.75 -22.36
C PHE A 18 -28.76 -34.25 -22.58
N ILE A 19 -29.12 -33.44 -21.58
CA ILE A 19 -28.59 -32.08 -21.46
C ILE A 19 -27.11 -32.25 -21.16
N ALA A 20 -26.28 -32.15 -22.19
CA ALA A 20 -24.84 -31.98 -22.04
C ALA A 20 -24.62 -30.63 -21.38
N ALA A 21 -24.60 -30.60 -20.05
CA ALA A 21 -24.03 -29.50 -19.30
C ALA A 21 -22.52 -29.54 -19.57
N VAL A 22 -22.09 -28.86 -20.63
CA VAL A 22 -20.71 -28.43 -20.76
C VAL A 22 -20.48 -27.47 -19.60
N LEU A 23 -19.99 -28.04 -18.48
CA LEU A 23 -19.39 -27.28 -17.41
C LEU A 23 -18.21 -26.54 -18.05
N PHE A 24 -18.45 -25.31 -18.50
CA PHE A 24 -17.40 -24.34 -18.62
C PHE A 24 -16.83 -24.20 -17.21
N ILE A 25 -15.75 -24.92 -16.95
CA ILE A 25 -14.82 -24.59 -15.88
C ILE A 25 -14.26 -23.22 -16.30
N ILE A 26 -15.00 -22.16 -16.00
CA ILE A 26 -14.42 -20.83 -15.93
C ILE A 26 -13.31 -21.00 -14.89
N PRO A 27 -12.03 -20.76 -15.22
CA PRO A 27 -11.02 -20.68 -14.18
C PRO A 27 -11.50 -19.61 -13.21
N GLN A 28 -11.96 -20.03 -12.03
CA GLN A 28 -12.22 -19.11 -10.94
C GLN A 28 -10.86 -18.48 -10.67
N LYS A 29 -10.68 -17.19 -11.02
CA LYS A 29 -9.57 -16.38 -10.52
C LYS A 29 -9.64 -16.58 -9.02
N THR A 30 -8.69 -17.31 -8.45
CA THR A 30 -8.53 -17.37 -6.99
C THR A 30 -8.61 -15.93 -6.54
N ALA A 31 -9.52 -15.60 -5.62
CA ALA A 31 -9.63 -14.28 -5.03
C ALA A 31 -8.36 -14.05 -4.18
N GLY A 32 -7.23 -13.87 -4.86
CA GLY A 32 -6.07 -13.21 -4.30
C GLY A 32 -6.54 -11.83 -3.91
N ALA A 33 -6.15 -11.40 -2.71
CA ALA A 33 -6.48 -10.08 -2.20
C ALA A 33 -6.28 -9.05 -3.32
N GLU A 34 -7.37 -8.41 -3.76
CA GLU A 34 -7.28 -7.37 -4.77
C GLU A 34 -6.34 -6.29 -4.20
N THR A 35 -5.32 -5.89 -4.95
CA THR A 35 -4.42 -4.81 -4.53
C THR A 35 -4.93 -3.48 -5.05
N TRP A 36 -4.53 -2.37 -4.44
CA TRP A 36 -4.90 -1.04 -4.92
C TRP A 36 -4.46 -0.77 -6.36
N ILE A 37 -3.37 -1.40 -6.82
CA ILE A 37 -2.88 -1.26 -8.20
C ILE A 37 -3.90 -1.77 -9.23
N GLU A 38 -4.69 -2.81 -8.91
CA GLU A 38 -5.76 -3.28 -9.80
C GLU A 38 -6.95 -2.31 -9.88
N SER A 39 -7.07 -1.38 -8.92
CA SER A 39 -8.12 -0.36 -8.83
C SER A 39 -7.61 1.07 -9.08
N ALA A 40 -6.43 1.21 -9.68
CA ALA A 40 -5.85 2.51 -10.02
C ALA A 40 -6.74 3.25 -11.03
N ALA A 41 -6.91 4.56 -10.83
CA ALA A 41 -7.70 5.46 -11.67
C ALA A 41 -6.88 6.68 -12.07
N GLU A 42 -7.06 7.17 -13.30
CA GLU A 42 -6.37 8.38 -13.77
C GLU A 42 -6.77 9.62 -12.96
N PHE A 43 -5.87 10.60 -12.89
CA PHE A 43 -6.14 11.87 -12.21
C PHE A 43 -7.23 12.64 -12.95
N ALA A 44 -8.31 12.99 -12.26
CA ALA A 44 -9.44 13.68 -12.89
C ALA A 44 -9.20 15.18 -13.15
N ALA A 45 -8.20 15.79 -12.48
CA ALA A 45 -7.90 17.21 -12.58
C ALA A 45 -6.43 17.54 -12.33
N GLY A 46 -6.01 18.71 -12.82
CA GLY A 46 -4.62 19.17 -12.80
C GLY A 46 -3.83 18.73 -14.04
N ASP A 47 -2.74 19.44 -14.31
CA ASP A 47 -1.78 19.09 -15.38
C ASP A 47 -0.39 18.74 -14.81
N GLY A 48 -0.28 18.69 -13.48
CA GLY A 48 0.95 18.34 -12.79
C GLY A 48 1.96 19.49 -12.71
N THR A 49 1.61 20.70 -13.17
CA THR A 49 2.44 21.89 -12.96
C THR A 49 2.27 22.45 -11.55
N GLN A 50 3.15 23.36 -11.13
CA GLN A 50 3.03 24.03 -9.83
C GLN A 50 1.72 24.85 -9.71
N GLY A 51 1.23 25.42 -10.82
CA GLY A 51 0.00 26.21 -10.84
C GLY A 51 -1.28 25.38 -10.90
N ALA A 52 -1.18 24.14 -11.38
CA ALA A 52 -2.28 23.18 -11.44
C ALA A 52 -1.77 21.75 -11.13
N PRO A 53 -1.43 21.46 -9.86
CA PRO A 53 -0.98 20.13 -9.46
C PRO A 53 -2.01 19.06 -9.81
N TYR A 54 -1.57 17.83 -10.08
CA TYR A 54 -2.49 16.70 -10.20
C TYR A 54 -3.26 16.55 -8.88
N GLN A 55 -4.58 16.60 -8.97
CA GLN A 55 -5.46 16.52 -7.81
C GLN A 55 -5.78 15.08 -7.49
N ILE A 56 -5.59 14.69 -6.23
CA ILE A 56 -5.85 13.35 -5.72
C ILE A 56 -6.98 13.46 -4.69
N SER A 57 -8.16 13.01 -5.10
CA SER A 57 -9.38 13.03 -4.29
C SER A 57 -9.84 11.63 -3.88
N SER A 58 -9.24 10.58 -4.47
CA SER A 58 -9.63 9.19 -4.26
C SER A 58 -8.43 8.26 -4.09
N ALA A 59 -8.68 7.10 -3.47
CA ALA A 59 -7.69 6.05 -3.31
C ALA A 59 -7.20 5.47 -4.65
N GLY A 60 -8.08 5.42 -5.67
CA GLY A 60 -7.72 4.98 -7.02
C GLY A 60 -6.71 5.92 -7.69
N GLU A 61 -6.87 7.23 -7.54
CA GLU A 61 -5.92 8.23 -8.06
C GLU A 61 -4.57 8.14 -7.34
N LEU A 62 -4.57 7.96 -6.01
CA LEU A 62 -3.34 7.75 -5.25
C LEU A 62 -2.64 6.45 -5.69
N ALA A 63 -3.41 5.37 -5.91
CA ALA A 63 -2.90 4.10 -6.42
C ALA A 63 -2.34 4.21 -7.85
N ASN A 64 -2.89 5.11 -8.66
CA ASN A 64 -2.35 5.40 -9.99
C ASN A 64 -0.96 6.04 -9.91
N LEU A 65 -0.71 6.95 -8.96
CA LEU A 65 0.64 7.44 -8.70
C LEU A 65 1.61 6.28 -8.39
N ALA A 66 1.22 5.37 -7.49
CA ALA A 66 2.04 4.20 -7.15
C ALA A 66 2.34 3.33 -8.37
N LYS A 67 1.33 3.09 -9.21
CA LYS A 67 1.43 2.32 -10.45
C LYS A 67 2.39 2.96 -11.45
N MET A 68 2.24 4.26 -11.71
CA MET A 68 3.06 4.98 -12.69
C MET A 68 4.53 5.06 -12.26
N VAL A 69 4.78 5.32 -10.97
CA VAL A 69 6.17 5.36 -10.47
C VAL A 69 6.82 3.98 -10.54
N SER A 70 6.07 2.92 -10.20
CA SER A 70 6.54 1.54 -10.37
C SER A 70 6.78 1.18 -11.85
N GLY A 71 6.11 1.86 -12.78
CA GLY A 71 6.29 1.73 -14.23
C GLY A 71 7.50 2.49 -14.79
N GLY A 72 8.21 3.29 -13.98
CA GLY A 72 9.42 4.02 -14.39
C GLY A 72 9.30 5.55 -14.39
N GLU A 73 8.12 6.11 -14.10
CA GLU A 73 7.93 7.57 -14.06
C GLU A 73 8.40 8.14 -12.72
N THR A 74 9.43 8.99 -12.71
CA THR A 74 9.96 9.56 -11.45
C THR A 74 9.24 10.84 -11.02
N TYR A 75 8.62 11.55 -11.96
CA TYR A 75 7.86 12.78 -11.72
C TYR A 75 8.65 13.97 -11.15
N GLU A 76 9.96 14.05 -11.38
CA GLU A 76 10.86 15.08 -10.79
C GLU A 76 10.29 16.51 -10.81
N SER A 77 9.69 16.97 -11.91
CA SER A 77 9.15 18.35 -12.02
C SER A 77 7.62 18.44 -11.90
N THR A 78 6.99 17.41 -11.35
CA THR A 78 5.53 17.26 -11.29
C THR A 78 5.02 17.44 -9.86
N TYR A 79 3.86 18.09 -9.74
CA TYR A 79 3.20 18.41 -8.49
C TYR A 79 1.92 17.60 -8.33
N PHE A 80 1.69 17.09 -7.13
CA PHE A 80 0.52 16.34 -6.71
C PHE A 80 -0.01 16.95 -5.42
N GLU A 81 -1.33 17.05 -5.30
CA GLU A 81 -1.97 17.55 -4.09
C GLU A 81 -3.17 16.68 -3.69
N LEU A 82 -3.29 16.37 -2.41
CA LEU A 82 -4.54 15.82 -1.89
C LEU A 82 -5.60 16.91 -1.83
N THR A 83 -6.76 16.66 -2.41
CA THR A 83 -7.92 17.57 -2.36
C THR A 83 -9.02 17.06 -1.42
N ALA A 84 -8.95 15.79 -1.03
CA ALA A 84 -9.84 15.16 -0.07
C ALA A 84 -9.06 14.22 0.87
N ASP A 85 -9.68 13.86 1.99
CA ASP A 85 -9.17 12.74 2.78
C ASP A 85 -9.33 11.44 2.00
N ILE A 86 -8.31 10.58 2.07
CA ILE A 86 -8.26 9.32 1.32
C ILE A 86 -8.46 8.16 2.28
N ASP A 87 -9.42 7.28 1.98
CA ASP A 87 -9.59 6.01 2.69
C ASP A 87 -9.10 4.86 1.80
N LEU A 88 -8.03 4.19 2.22
CA LEU A 88 -7.47 3.02 1.54
C LEU A 88 -8.19 1.71 1.92
N GLY A 89 -9.23 1.77 2.75
CA GLY A 89 -10.16 0.67 3.02
C GLY A 89 -9.54 -0.59 3.61
N GLY A 90 -8.29 -0.55 4.08
CA GLY A 90 -7.53 -1.73 4.51
C GLY A 90 -7.17 -2.67 3.36
N LYS A 91 -7.34 -2.23 2.11
CA LYS A 91 -6.96 -2.99 0.92
C LYS A 91 -5.45 -2.93 0.72
N GLU A 92 -4.86 -4.02 0.23
CA GLU A 92 -3.40 -4.18 0.11
C GLU A 92 -2.80 -3.07 -0.75
N TRP A 93 -1.90 -2.29 -0.14
CA TRP A 93 -1.22 -1.15 -0.73
C TRP A 93 0.11 -1.55 -1.36
N THR A 94 0.33 -1.09 -2.59
CA THR A 94 1.67 -1.14 -3.20
C THR A 94 2.38 0.18 -2.93
N PRO A 95 3.50 0.18 -2.19
CA PRO A 95 4.24 1.41 -1.88
C PRO A 95 4.63 2.20 -3.14
N ILE A 96 4.56 3.54 -3.05
CA ILE A 96 5.01 4.42 -4.13
C ILE A 96 6.53 4.40 -4.20
N GLY A 97 7.07 4.18 -5.41
CA GLY A 97 8.52 4.16 -5.63
C GLY A 97 9.15 2.79 -5.43
N THR A 98 10.21 2.55 -6.17
CA THR A 98 11.07 1.36 -6.07
C THR A 98 12.52 1.80 -6.02
N LYS A 99 13.43 0.86 -5.77
CA LYS A 99 14.87 1.15 -5.81
C LYS A 99 15.31 1.71 -7.18
N ASP A 100 14.71 1.23 -8.26
CA ASP A 100 15.09 1.56 -9.64
C ASP A 100 14.30 2.77 -10.20
N SER A 101 13.13 3.08 -9.61
CA SER A 101 12.31 4.25 -9.95
C SER A 101 11.78 4.89 -8.67
N GLN A 102 12.51 5.87 -8.14
CA GLN A 102 12.13 6.57 -6.91
C GLN A 102 11.13 7.67 -7.23
N PHE A 103 10.20 7.94 -6.31
CA PHE A 103 9.34 9.11 -6.44
C PHE A 103 10.16 10.39 -6.21
N ALA A 104 10.26 11.22 -7.23
CA ALA A 104 11.02 12.46 -7.24
C ALA A 104 10.15 13.73 -7.39
N GLY A 105 8.83 13.57 -7.48
CA GLY A 105 7.89 14.68 -7.57
C GLY A 105 7.65 15.42 -6.26
N LYS A 106 6.68 16.34 -6.30
CA LYS A 106 6.25 17.16 -5.17
C LYS A 106 4.87 16.72 -4.75
N PHE A 107 4.76 16.03 -3.62
CA PHE A 107 3.51 15.53 -3.07
C PHE A 107 3.12 16.36 -1.84
N SER A 108 2.03 17.11 -1.95
CA SER A 108 1.42 17.85 -0.85
C SER A 108 0.20 17.11 -0.32
N GLY A 109 0.23 16.73 0.96
CA GLY A 109 -0.95 16.22 1.66
C GLY A 109 -1.99 17.29 1.96
N ASN A 110 -1.63 18.59 1.85
CA ASN A 110 -2.56 19.72 1.96
C ASN A 110 -3.47 19.66 3.21
N GLY A 111 -2.92 19.19 4.33
CA GLY A 111 -3.65 19.03 5.59
C GLY A 111 -4.67 17.87 5.62
N LYS A 112 -4.73 17.04 4.57
CA LYS A 112 -5.63 15.88 4.47
C LYS A 112 -5.04 14.64 5.11
N THR A 113 -5.92 13.71 5.45
CA THR A 113 -5.53 12.42 6.05
C THR A 113 -5.65 11.29 5.03
N ILE A 114 -4.69 10.38 5.03
CA ILE A 114 -4.79 9.06 4.38
C ILE A 114 -5.00 8.03 5.49
N ARG A 115 -6.10 7.28 5.43
CA ARG A 115 -6.48 6.32 6.48
C ARG A 115 -6.52 4.87 5.98
N ASN A 116 -6.40 3.94 6.93
CA ASN A 116 -6.53 2.50 6.70
C ASN A 116 -5.52 1.98 5.65
N LEU A 117 -4.29 2.50 5.70
CA LEU A 117 -3.16 2.02 4.89
C LEU A 117 -2.76 0.62 5.37
N THR A 118 -2.89 -0.39 4.52
CA THR A 118 -2.46 -1.76 4.83
C THR A 118 -1.37 -2.19 3.87
N VAL A 119 -0.23 -2.63 4.40
CA VAL A 119 0.85 -3.25 3.62
C VAL A 119 1.21 -4.58 4.26
N GLY A 120 1.09 -5.66 3.49
CA GLY A 120 1.30 -7.03 3.93
C GLY A 120 2.48 -7.70 3.21
N GLY A 121 3.54 -8.00 3.96
CA GLY A 121 4.72 -8.67 3.45
C GLY A 121 5.67 -7.75 2.68
N GLY A 122 6.74 -8.34 2.15
CA GLY A 122 7.76 -7.63 1.36
C GLY A 122 8.78 -6.86 2.19
N ASP A 123 9.81 -6.35 1.50
CA ASP A 123 11.05 -5.92 2.14
C ASP A 123 11.12 -4.42 2.45
N ASN A 124 10.32 -3.56 1.81
CA ASN A 124 10.41 -2.10 1.95
C ASN A 124 9.02 -1.46 2.09
N SER A 125 8.56 -1.43 3.33
CA SER A 125 7.27 -0.99 3.86
C SER A 125 7.02 0.53 3.89
N GLY A 126 5.88 1.04 3.41
CA GLY A 126 5.43 2.42 3.68
C GLY A 126 4.34 2.91 2.74
N LEU A 127 3.86 4.14 2.93
CA LEU A 127 3.10 4.83 1.87
C LEU A 127 3.99 4.94 0.61
N PHE A 128 5.24 5.37 0.81
CA PHE A 128 6.32 5.33 -0.17
C PHE A 128 7.35 4.26 0.22
N ALA A 129 7.90 3.52 -0.73
CA ALA A 129 9.08 2.69 -0.45
C ALA A 129 10.37 3.48 -0.70
N TYR A 130 10.45 4.25 -1.79
CA TYR A 130 11.62 5.05 -2.11
C TYR A 130 11.22 6.43 -2.63
N SER A 131 11.80 7.48 -2.05
CA SER A 131 11.60 8.85 -2.52
C SER A 131 12.89 9.66 -2.50
N SER A 132 13.11 10.41 -3.58
CA SER A 132 14.09 11.49 -3.71
C SER A 132 13.43 12.87 -3.84
N GLY A 133 12.09 12.92 -3.85
CA GLY A 133 11.29 14.11 -4.06
C GLY A 133 10.92 14.86 -2.78
N GLU A 134 9.82 15.61 -2.83
CA GLU A 134 9.28 16.35 -1.69
C GLU A 134 7.94 15.76 -1.26
N ILE A 135 7.83 15.37 0.01
CA ILE A 135 6.59 14.88 0.61
C ILE A 135 6.27 15.81 1.79
N LYS A 136 5.18 16.56 1.68
CA LYS A 136 4.81 17.57 2.69
C LYS A 136 3.40 17.34 3.23
N ASP A 137 3.21 17.62 4.51
CA ASP A 137 1.89 17.69 5.17
C ASP A 137 1.01 16.44 4.98
N VAL A 138 1.63 15.26 4.96
CA VAL A 138 0.94 13.96 4.85
C VAL A 138 0.67 13.40 6.25
N TYR A 139 -0.59 13.14 6.55
CA TYR A 139 -1.00 12.52 7.81
C TYR A 139 -1.60 11.14 7.59
N LEU A 140 -1.01 10.13 8.24
CA LEU A 140 -1.44 8.74 8.15
C LEU A 140 -2.20 8.31 9.40
N GLU A 141 -3.42 7.79 9.24
CA GLU A 141 -4.26 7.31 10.34
C GLU A 141 -4.57 5.81 10.18
N LYS A 142 -4.56 5.07 11.28
CA LYS A 142 -4.87 3.62 11.30
C LYS A 142 -4.04 2.84 10.28
N ILE A 143 -2.73 3.06 10.28
CA ILE A 143 -1.83 2.26 9.44
C ILE A 143 -1.69 0.83 10.00
N ASP A 144 -1.58 -0.14 9.12
CA ASP A 144 -1.23 -1.53 9.43
C ASP A 144 -0.15 -2.01 8.46
N ILE A 145 1.11 -1.80 8.83
CA ILE A 145 2.26 -2.19 8.02
C ILE A 145 2.90 -3.42 8.65
N THR A 146 2.91 -4.52 7.92
CA THR A 146 3.64 -5.74 8.26
C THR A 146 4.69 -6.04 7.19
N THR A 147 5.98 -5.99 7.54
CA THR A 147 7.13 -6.22 6.62
C THR A 147 7.97 -7.43 7.05
N THR A 148 8.80 -7.96 6.16
CA THR A 148 9.86 -8.94 6.47
C THR A 148 11.23 -8.29 6.73
N MET A 149 11.40 -7.02 6.35
CA MET A 149 12.68 -6.31 6.45
C MET A 149 12.48 -4.84 6.90
N ASN A 150 12.38 -3.90 5.98
CA ASN A 150 12.49 -2.47 6.26
C ASN A 150 11.11 -1.83 6.21
N ALA A 151 10.79 -0.91 7.12
CA ALA A 151 9.59 -0.10 6.97
C ALA A 151 9.71 1.28 7.61
N GLY A 152 9.09 2.25 6.95
CA GLY A 152 8.73 3.55 7.52
C GLY A 152 7.24 3.78 7.34
N GLY A 153 6.59 4.51 8.26
CA GLY A 153 5.18 4.85 8.07
C GLY A 153 4.97 5.66 6.78
N VAL A 154 5.72 6.75 6.63
CA VAL A 154 5.64 7.64 5.47
C VAL A 154 6.50 7.11 4.32
N CYS A 155 7.76 6.78 4.56
CA CYS A 155 8.67 6.31 3.51
C CYS A 155 9.70 5.29 4.04
N ALA A 156 10.01 4.20 3.32
CA ALA A 156 11.10 3.33 3.77
C ALA A 156 12.48 3.98 3.57
N PHE A 157 12.77 4.55 2.39
CA PHE A 157 14.05 5.18 2.05
C PHE A 157 13.85 6.58 1.50
N ASN A 158 14.29 7.59 2.26
CA ASN A 158 14.25 8.98 1.86
C ASN A 158 15.64 9.50 1.49
N SER A 159 15.77 10.05 0.29
CA SER A 159 16.90 10.87 -0.13
C SER A 159 16.50 12.32 -0.47
N GLY A 160 15.21 12.63 -0.43
CA GLY A 160 14.64 13.95 -0.66
C GLY A 160 14.22 14.64 0.64
N THR A 161 13.05 15.29 0.62
CA THR A 161 12.51 16.05 1.77
C THR A 161 11.19 15.46 2.24
N ILE A 162 11.10 15.16 3.53
CA ILE A 162 9.85 14.86 4.23
C ILE A 162 9.64 15.92 5.30
N GLU A 163 8.55 16.68 5.18
CA GLU A 163 8.33 17.89 5.98
C GLU A 163 6.89 17.94 6.48
N GLY A 164 6.69 18.16 7.78
CA GLY A 164 5.33 18.33 8.32
C GLY A 164 4.45 17.08 8.28
N CYS A 165 5.04 15.91 7.99
CA CYS A 165 4.32 14.64 7.88
C CYS A 165 4.20 13.92 9.22
N GLY A 166 3.18 13.08 9.39
CA GLY A 166 3.06 12.30 10.61
C GLY A 166 2.21 11.05 10.53
N VAL A 167 2.47 10.14 11.46
CA VAL A 167 1.64 8.96 11.70
C VAL A 167 0.84 9.19 12.97
N LEU A 168 -0.48 9.36 12.81
CA LEU A 168 -1.44 9.63 13.88
C LEU A 168 -1.73 8.39 14.73
N SER A 169 -1.83 7.22 14.09
CA SER A 169 -2.14 5.95 14.76
C SER A 169 -1.83 4.75 13.86
N GLY A 170 -1.67 3.58 14.47
CA GLY A 170 -1.47 2.31 13.77
C GLY A 170 -0.24 1.54 14.22
N THR A 171 0.11 0.51 13.46
CA THR A 171 1.19 -0.42 13.75
C THR A 171 2.18 -0.54 12.59
N ILE A 172 3.46 -0.65 12.94
CA ILE A 172 4.53 -1.04 12.01
C ILE A 172 5.24 -2.25 12.63
N ILE A 173 5.11 -3.40 11.99
CA ILE A 173 5.56 -4.69 12.51
C ILE A 173 6.52 -5.35 11.53
N CYS A 174 7.66 -5.82 12.02
CA CYS A 174 8.48 -6.79 11.29
C CYS A 174 8.12 -8.19 11.75
N SER A 175 7.72 -9.07 10.82
CA SER A 175 7.40 -10.47 11.11
C SER A 175 8.65 -11.36 11.20
N ASN A 176 9.80 -10.90 10.69
CA ASN A 176 11.08 -11.59 10.81
C ASN A 176 11.71 -11.33 12.19
N PRO A 177 11.82 -12.34 13.08
CA PRO A 177 12.35 -12.16 14.43
C PRO A 177 13.84 -11.82 14.47
N ASN A 178 14.57 -12.17 13.41
CA ASN A 178 16.02 -12.00 13.31
C ASN A 178 16.41 -10.77 12.49
N GLY A 179 15.43 -9.96 12.10
CA GLY A 179 15.67 -8.89 11.14
C GLY A 179 14.71 -7.73 11.26
N GLY A 180 14.93 -6.83 10.32
CA GLY A 180 14.08 -5.70 10.06
C GLY A 180 14.40 -4.46 10.87
N GLN A 181 14.38 -3.36 10.12
CA GLN A 181 14.83 -2.03 10.50
C GLN A 181 13.64 -1.11 10.34
N LEU A 182 13.06 -0.66 11.44
CA LEU A 182 11.79 0.05 11.41
C LEU A 182 11.92 1.46 11.97
N GLY A 183 11.38 2.45 11.26
CA GLY A 183 11.22 3.80 11.79
C GLY A 183 9.76 4.24 11.76
N GLY A 184 9.34 5.03 12.75
CA GLY A 184 7.97 5.54 12.80
C GLY A 184 7.59 6.43 11.61
N ILE A 185 8.56 7.18 11.05
CA ILE A 185 8.40 7.96 9.81
C ILE A 185 9.16 7.30 8.66
N CYS A 186 10.46 7.08 8.85
CA CYS A 186 11.33 6.48 7.85
C CYS A 186 12.25 5.42 8.40
N LYS A 187 12.50 4.36 7.63
CA LYS A 187 13.59 3.46 7.97
C LYS A 187 14.93 4.15 7.76
N GLU A 188 15.21 4.63 6.55
CA GLU A 188 16.49 5.25 6.20
C GLU A 188 16.31 6.66 5.66
N ASN A 189 17.17 7.58 6.11
CA ASN A 189 17.23 8.94 5.62
C ASN A 189 18.66 9.30 5.19
N SER A 190 18.81 9.81 3.97
CA SER A 190 19.99 10.54 3.50
C SER A 190 19.67 11.97 3.04
N GLY A 191 18.40 12.39 3.12
CA GLY A 191 17.92 13.74 2.83
C GLY A 191 17.47 14.48 4.09
N THR A 192 16.37 15.21 4.03
CA THR A 192 15.84 15.99 5.16
C THR A 192 14.52 15.43 5.67
N ILE A 193 14.41 15.22 6.99
CA ILE A 193 13.16 14.95 7.69
C ILE A 193 12.98 16.03 8.75
N SER A 194 11.94 16.85 8.62
CA SER A 194 11.71 17.98 9.53
C SER A 194 10.26 18.12 9.96
N ARG A 195 10.01 18.57 11.19
CA ARG A 195 8.65 18.82 11.72
C ARG A 195 7.73 17.60 11.61
N CYS A 196 8.27 16.39 11.73
CA CYS A 196 7.52 15.16 11.58
C CYS A 196 7.24 14.50 12.92
N PHE A 197 6.17 13.69 13.01
CA PHE A 197 5.86 12.98 14.24
C PHE A 197 5.32 11.58 14.02
N SER A 198 5.56 10.69 14.99
CA SER A 198 4.97 9.35 14.96
C SER A 198 4.33 9.00 16.29
N ASN A 199 3.09 8.53 16.20
CA ASN A 199 2.35 7.88 17.28
C ASN A 199 2.11 6.39 16.96
N ALA A 200 2.84 5.82 16.00
CA ALA A 200 2.74 4.42 15.64
C ALA A 200 3.29 3.51 16.76
N SER A 201 2.69 2.33 16.91
CA SER A 201 3.32 1.24 17.67
C SER A 201 4.29 0.50 16.75
N VAL A 202 5.60 0.69 16.96
CA VAL A 202 6.65 0.08 16.15
C VAL A 202 7.22 -1.15 16.86
N LYS A 203 7.16 -2.31 16.21
CA LYS A 203 7.58 -3.61 16.76
C LYS A 203 8.44 -4.38 15.76
N GLY A 204 9.73 -4.50 16.06
CA GLY A 204 10.68 -5.29 15.26
C GLY A 204 11.95 -5.54 16.06
N ALA A 205 12.83 -6.41 15.55
CA ALA A 205 14.11 -6.70 16.21
C ALA A 205 14.95 -5.44 16.39
N THR A 206 14.89 -4.52 15.41
CA THR A 206 15.51 -3.20 15.52
C THR A 206 14.51 -2.11 15.09
N SER A 207 14.30 -1.12 15.95
CA SER A 207 13.29 -0.07 15.69
C SER A 207 13.64 1.28 16.32
N ALA A 208 13.12 2.35 15.74
CA ALA A 208 13.22 3.73 16.24
C ALA A 208 11.88 4.46 16.08
N GLY A 209 11.62 5.45 16.95
CA GLY A 209 10.36 6.20 16.94
C GLY A 209 10.17 7.10 15.72
N ILE A 210 11.25 7.56 15.06
CA ILE A 210 11.17 8.47 13.91
C ILE A 210 11.96 7.93 12.73
N VAL A 211 13.28 7.92 12.83
CA VAL A 211 14.20 7.41 11.80
C VAL A 211 15.09 6.33 12.39
N TYR A 212 15.23 5.19 11.71
CA TYR A 212 16.10 4.12 12.18
C TYR A 212 17.57 4.37 11.81
N ILE A 213 17.87 4.70 10.54
CA ILE A 213 19.22 5.06 10.06
C ILE A 213 19.17 6.46 9.44
N ASN A 214 20.01 7.36 9.93
CA ASN A 214 20.29 8.65 9.30
C ASN A 214 21.73 8.64 8.78
N ARG A 215 21.93 8.76 7.46
CA ARG A 215 23.24 8.61 6.80
C ARG A 215 23.88 9.94 6.47
N GLY A 216 25.21 10.02 6.58
CA GLY A 216 26.05 11.07 5.98
C GLY A 216 25.58 12.48 6.30
N ASN A 217 24.95 13.13 5.31
CA ASN A 217 24.44 14.50 5.37
C ASN A 217 22.94 14.60 5.71
N GLY A 218 22.30 13.49 6.07
CA GLY A 218 20.89 13.46 6.38
C GLY A 218 20.55 14.30 7.62
N VAL A 219 19.47 15.06 7.55
CA VAL A 219 19.00 15.93 8.64
C VAL A 219 17.71 15.37 9.22
N VAL A 220 17.64 15.27 10.54
CA VAL A 220 16.40 14.98 11.29
C VAL A 220 16.25 16.05 12.36
N GLN A 221 15.24 16.91 12.24
CA GLN A 221 15.05 18.05 13.16
C GLN A 221 13.58 18.32 13.46
N ASP A 222 13.31 18.88 14.64
CA ASP A 222 11.95 19.28 15.05
C ASP A 222 10.94 18.12 15.02
N CYS A 223 11.42 16.89 15.22
CA CYS A 223 10.61 15.68 15.17
C CYS A 223 10.38 15.10 16.56
N TYR A 224 9.22 14.47 16.78
CA TYR A 224 8.92 13.83 18.05
C TYR A 224 8.10 12.55 17.89
N ASN A 225 8.33 11.58 18.76
CA ASN A 225 7.56 10.34 18.82
C ASN A 225 6.80 10.24 20.15
N THR A 226 5.49 10.03 20.07
CA THR A 226 4.63 9.70 21.23
C THR A 226 4.21 8.23 21.23
N GLY A 227 4.46 7.52 20.12
CA GLY A 227 4.15 6.11 19.96
C GLY A 227 5.08 5.20 20.76
N ARG A 228 4.67 3.95 20.95
CA ARG A 228 5.45 2.94 21.68
C ARG A 228 6.35 2.18 20.70
N SER A 229 7.65 2.36 20.80
CA SER A 229 8.65 1.50 20.13
C SER A 229 9.07 0.36 21.07
N ARG A 230 8.96 -0.90 20.63
CA ARG A 230 9.41 -2.07 21.40
C ARG A 230 10.29 -2.98 20.56
N VAL A 231 11.50 -3.21 21.05
CA VAL A 231 12.32 -4.36 20.66
C VAL A 231 11.85 -5.57 21.48
N PRO A 232 11.41 -6.68 20.86
CA PRO A 232 11.09 -7.89 21.60
C PRO A 232 12.32 -8.34 22.41
N PRO A 233 12.16 -8.82 23.66
CA PRO A 233 13.27 -9.44 24.36
C PRO A 233 13.80 -10.62 23.51
N LEU A 234 15.12 -10.71 23.36
CA LEU A 234 15.77 -11.90 22.79
C LEU A 234 15.22 -13.11 23.55
N GLN A 235 14.58 -14.04 22.84
CA GLN A 235 14.31 -15.34 23.46
C GLN A 235 15.68 -15.99 23.67
N ALA A 236 16.08 -16.09 24.93
CA ALA A 236 17.24 -16.88 25.30
C ALA A 236 16.86 -18.34 25.07
N GLU A 237 17.42 -18.96 24.04
CA GLU A 237 17.53 -20.42 23.93
C GLU A 237 18.64 -20.94 24.85
#